data_AF-A0A654BL33-F1
#
_entry.id   AF-A0A654BL33-F1
#
_cell.length_a   1.000
_cell.length_b   1.000
_cell.length_c   1.000
_cell.angle_alpha   90.00
_cell.angle_beta   90.00
_cell.angle_gamma   90.00
#
_symmetry.space_group_name_H-M   'P 1'
#
loop_
_entity.id
_entity.type
_entity.pdbx_description
1 polymer ?
#
loop_
_entity_poly.entity_id
_entity_poly.type
_entity_poly.pdbx_seq_one_letter_code
_entity_poly.pdbx_strand_id
1 'polypeptide(L)'
;MSDVLSDESRLAADIERLKVEFPKTRELYREVCALLFFRFGVAPTANRLYNLVRRGTMSTPASVLSEFWAELREKSRVRIEHPDLPTDLREAAGELIGTLWTRATASAEAQLTALRDEVEAARREAEQKVVAAREELGRTETALEQRTAALLAAQVEIRALERQQAEESATRKALEAQIQRLADEAVAREQELEKVRDTFSRDLDKLRETASRAEERLRATEKRALLEIDRERSAMAKAHKELAEAAKRADKREAEHRRAVEALQAQQGDARHQTGVLQGKLAALEVAHHSLQEQLKSLRGTTRSPPRRAAMAEPSAPVRRAARKAAVGKTARAKART
;
A
#
# COMPACT_ATOMS: atom_id res chain seq x y z
N MET A 1 -65.37 14.99 -69.13
CA MET A 1 -65.07 15.77 -70.37
C MET A 1 -63.85 15.26 -71.13
N SER A 2 -63.23 14.14 -70.71
CA SER A 2 -62.02 13.57 -71.32
C SER A 2 -62.28 12.59 -72.49
N ASP A 3 -63.48 12.02 -72.60
CA ASP A 3 -63.79 11.04 -73.68
C ASP A 3 -63.95 11.68 -75.06
N VAL A 4 -64.54 12.89 -75.14
CA VAL A 4 -64.86 13.53 -76.43
C VAL A 4 -63.61 13.87 -77.25
N LEU A 5 -62.50 14.24 -76.59
CA LEU A 5 -61.22 14.56 -77.27
C LEU A 5 -60.50 13.30 -77.78
N SER A 6 -60.67 12.17 -77.10
CA SER A 6 -60.15 10.87 -77.53
C SER A 6 -60.88 10.39 -78.78
N ASP A 7 -62.19 10.58 -78.83
CA ASP A 7 -63.03 10.16 -79.97
C ASP A 7 -62.79 11.00 -81.23
N GLU A 8 -62.60 12.31 -81.12
CA GLU A 8 -62.24 13.15 -82.29
C GLU A 8 -60.85 12.82 -82.85
N SER A 9 -59.88 12.50 -81.98
CA SER A 9 -58.53 12.11 -82.37
C SER A 9 -58.51 10.74 -83.05
N ARG A 10 -59.29 9.79 -82.52
CA ARG A 10 -59.50 8.46 -83.12
C ARG A 10 -60.23 8.55 -84.46
N LEU A 11 -61.27 9.38 -84.54
CA LEU A 11 -62.02 9.66 -85.76
C LEU A 11 -61.10 10.18 -86.88
N ALA A 12 -60.21 11.13 -86.58
CA ALA A 12 -59.25 11.64 -87.55
C ALA A 12 -58.28 10.54 -88.04
N ALA A 13 -57.75 9.72 -87.12
CA ALA A 13 -56.84 8.63 -87.48
C ALA A 13 -57.50 7.55 -88.35
N ASP A 14 -58.75 7.19 -88.07
CA ASP A 14 -59.49 6.21 -88.88
C ASP A 14 -59.85 6.77 -90.27
N ILE A 15 -60.16 8.07 -90.36
CA ILE A 15 -60.42 8.74 -91.64
C ILE A 15 -59.16 8.79 -92.51
N GLU A 16 -57.97 9.01 -91.92
CA GLU A 16 -56.71 8.97 -92.66
C GLU A 16 -56.39 7.55 -93.17
N ARG A 17 -56.75 6.49 -92.43
CA ARG A 17 -56.63 5.11 -92.91
C ARG A 17 -57.58 4.84 -94.08
N LEU A 18 -58.85 5.26 -93.96
CA LEU A 18 -59.83 5.11 -95.04
C LEU A 18 -59.44 5.87 -96.31
N LYS A 19 -58.77 7.03 -96.18
CA LYS A 19 -58.23 7.79 -97.31
C LYS A 19 -57.15 7.04 -98.11
N VAL A 20 -56.41 6.14 -97.45
CA VAL A 20 -55.38 5.30 -98.09
C VAL A 20 -56.01 4.08 -98.75
N GLU A 21 -57.00 3.46 -98.11
CA GLU A 21 -57.67 2.25 -98.59
C GLU A 21 -58.65 2.50 -99.75
N PHE A 22 -59.32 3.65 -99.77
CA PHE A 22 -60.32 4.00 -100.78
C PHE A 22 -59.87 5.20 -101.64
N PRO A 23 -59.18 4.97 -102.77
CA PRO A 23 -58.70 6.05 -103.62
C PRO A 23 -59.83 6.79 -104.36
N LYS A 24 -61.02 6.19 -104.50
CA LYS A 24 -62.19 6.80 -105.14
C LYS A 24 -62.99 7.64 -104.15
N THR A 25 -63.20 8.91 -104.51
CA THR A 25 -63.86 9.92 -103.67
C THR A 25 -65.27 9.53 -103.20
N ARG A 26 -66.11 8.90 -104.05
CA ARG A 26 -67.49 8.51 -103.67
C ARG A 26 -67.52 7.37 -102.65
N GLU A 27 -66.68 6.36 -102.83
CA GLU A 27 -66.57 5.20 -101.94
C GLU A 27 -66.03 5.64 -100.57
N LEU A 28 -65.01 6.50 -100.57
CA LEU A 28 -64.48 7.13 -99.36
C LEU A 28 -65.56 7.90 -98.58
N TYR A 29 -66.40 8.68 -99.26
CA TYR A 29 -67.51 9.38 -98.60
C TYR A 29 -68.54 8.42 -97.98
N ARG A 30 -68.83 7.27 -98.62
CA ARG A 30 -69.77 6.27 -98.07
C ARG A 30 -69.21 5.59 -96.83
N GLU A 31 -67.93 5.23 -96.83
CA GLU A 31 -67.27 4.61 -95.66
C GLU A 31 -67.12 5.60 -94.50
N VAL A 32 -66.84 6.87 -94.78
CA VAL A 32 -66.81 7.91 -93.74
C VAL A 32 -68.23 8.17 -93.19
N CYS A 33 -69.29 8.12 -94.01
CA CYS A 33 -70.67 8.13 -93.53
C CYS A 33 -70.96 6.95 -92.60
N ALA A 34 -70.56 5.74 -92.99
CA ALA A 34 -70.74 4.53 -92.20
C ALA A 34 -69.98 4.60 -90.87
N LEU A 35 -68.72 5.06 -90.90
CA LEU A 35 -67.89 5.22 -89.72
C LEU A 35 -68.48 6.24 -88.74
N LEU A 36 -68.91 7.41 -89.22
CA LEU A 36 -69.55 8.43 -88.38
C LEU A 36 -70.84 7.91 -87.74
N PHE A 37 -71.68 7.22 -88.51
CA PHE A 37 -72.98 6.77 -88.05
C PHE A 37 -72.91 5.54 -87.13
N PHE A 38 -72.18 4.49 -87.51
CA PHE A 38 -72.18 3.22 -86.78
C PHE A 38 -71.20 3.18 -85.60
N ARG A 39 -70.04 3.82 -85.72
CA ARG A 39 -68.98 3.72 -84.70
C ARG A 39 -68.98 4.91 -83.74
N PHE A 40 -69.30 6.11 -84.24
CA PHE A 40 -69.32 7.33 -83.43
C PHE A 40 -70.74 7.85 -83.11
N GLY A 41 -71.79 7.26 -83.70
CA GLY A 41 -73.18 7.65 -83.43
C GLY A 41 -73.54 9.09 -83.87
N VAL A 42 -72.71 9.73 -84.70
CA VAL A 42 -72.93 11.10 -85.17
C VAL A 42 -73.63 11.08 -86.52
N ALA A 43 -74.73 11.82 -86.64
CA ALA A 43 -75.44 11.96 -87.92
C ALA A 43 -74.52 12.64 -88.98
N PRO A 44 -74.16 11.94 -90.07
CA PRO A 44 -73.31 12.52 -91.10
C PRO A 44 -74.06 13.67 -91.81
N THR A 45 -73.43 14.84 -91.87
CA THR A 45 -73.93 16.01 -92.63
C THR A 45 -72.97 16.32 -93.78
N ALA A 46 -73.51 16.81 -94.90
CA ALA A 46 -72.72 17.06 -96.11
C ALA A 46 -71.51 17.98 -95.86
N ASN A 47 -71.68 19.04 -95.05
CA ASN A 47 -70.60 19.96 -94.67
C ASN A 47 -69.54 19.28 -93.80
N ARG A 48 -69.93 18.42 -92.86
CA ARG A 48 -69.00 17.74 -91.96
C ARG A 48 -68.16 16.69 -92.70
N LEU A 49 -68.78 15.96 -93.61
CA LEU A 49 -68.09 15.02 -94.50
C LEU A 49 -67.06 15.74 -95.37
N TYR A 50 -67.45 16.86 -95.99
CA TYR A 50 -66.56 17.66 -96.80
C TYR A 50 -65.35 18.17 -96.00
N ASN A 51 -65.58 18.69 -94.79
CA ASN A 51 -64.53 19.24 -93.93
C ASN A 51 -63.50 18.20 -93.47
N LEU A 52 -63.93 16.93 -93.31
CA LEU A 52 -63.08 15.82 -92.86
C LEU A 52 -62.27 15.17 -94.00
N VAL A 53 -62.88 15.01 -95.18
CA VAL A 53 -62.25 14.32 -96.32
C VAL A 53 -61.50 15.28 -97.25
N ARG A 54 -61.97 16.54 -97.38
CA ARG A 54 -61.41 17.62 -98.21
C ARG A 54 -61.01 17.20 -99.64
N ARG A 55 -61.81 16.33 -100.29
CA ARG A 55 -61.59 15.89 -101.69
C ARG A 55 -62.86 16.01 -102.54
N GLY A 56 -62.72 16.51 -103.76
CA GLY A 56 -63.80 16.61 -104.74
C GLY A 56 -64.63 17.91 -104.64
N THR A 57 -65.68 17.99 -105.46
CA THR A 57 -66.60 19.14 -105.53
C THR A 57 -67.67 19.09 -104.45
N MET A 58 -68.15 20.25 -103.99
CA MET A 58 -69.13 20.41 -102.90
C MET A 58 -70.45 19.63 -103.05
N SER A 59 -70.85 19.21 -104.26
CA SER A 59 -72.10 18.48 -104.50
C SER A 59 -72.01 16.96 -104.26
N THR A 60 -70.81 16.38 -104.26
CA THR A 60 -70.59 14.92 -104.13
C THR A 60 -70.94 14.36 -102.75
N PRO A 61 -70.60 15.01 -101.62
CA PRO A 61 -70.96 14.52 -100.28
C PRO A 61 -72.46 14.44 -100.04
N ALA A 62 -73.25 15.37 -100.60
CA ALA A 62 -74.70 15.40 -100.42
C ALA A 62 -75.41 14.24 -101.15
N SER A 63 -74.98 13.90 -102.38
CA SER A 63 -75.51 12.77 -103.14
C SER A 63 -75.19 11.42 -102.49
N VAL A 64 -73.94 11.22 -102.05
CA VAL A 64 -73.53 9.97 -101.38
C VAL A 64 -74.24 9.80 -100.03
N LEU A 65 -74.47 10.89 -99.30
CA LEU A 65 -75.24 10.87 -98.05
C LEU A 65 -76.70 10.44 -98.29
N SER A 66 -77.34 10.94 -99.33
CA SER A 66 -78.72 10.57 -99.68
C SER A 66 -78.83 9.09 -100.08
N GLU A 67 -77.88 8.60 -100.89
CA GLU A 67 -77.78 7.18 -101.28
C GLU A 67 -77.55 6.28 -100.04
N PHE A 68 -76.65 6.65 -99.14
CA PHE A 68 -76.38 5.91 -97.89
C PHE A 68 -77.63 5.77 -97.00
N TRP A 69 -78.37 6.85 -96.81
CA TRP A 69 -79.60 6.80 -96.01
C TRP A 69 -80.72 5.99 -96.68
N ALA A 70 -80.76 5.91 -98.01
CA ALA A 70 -81.70 5.05 -98.71
C ALA A 70 -81.36 3.57 -98.49
N GLU A 71 -80.09 3.19 -98.65
CA GLU A 71 -79.62 1.81 -98.44
C GLU A 71 -79.75 1.33 -96.99
N LEU A 72 -79.46 2.21 -96.02
CA LEU A 72 -79.55 1.88 -94.61
C LEU A 72 -80.99 1.56 -94.18
N ARG A 73 -81.95 2.37 -94.67
CA ARG A 73 -83.38 2.16 -94.39
C ARG A 73 -83.93 0.88 -95.01
N GLU A 74 -83.38 0.47 -96.16
CA GLU A 74 -83.76 -0.79 -96.80
C GLU A 74 -83.22 -2.00 -96.01
N LYS A 75 -81.97 -1.94 -95.56
CA LYS A 75 -81.32 -3.04 -94.82
C LYS A 75 -81.79 -3.20 -93.37
N SER A 76 -82.29 -2.14 -92.74
CA SER A 76 -82.77 -2.18 -91.34
C SER A 76 -84.22 -2.64 -91.20
N ARG A 77 -84.94 -2.90 -92.30
CA ARG A 77 -86.29 -3.45 -92.25
C ARG A 77 -86.25 -4.95 -92.00
N VAL A 78 -86.52 -5.36 -90.77
CA VAL A 78 -86.89 -6.75 -90.46
C VAL A 78 -88.33 -6.95 -90.94
N ARG A 79 -88.50 -7.28 -92.22
CA ARG A 79 -89.77 -7.79 -92.76
C ARG A 79 -89.71 -9.31 -92.77
N ILE A 80 -90.62 -9.95 -92.04
CA ILE A 80 -90.92 -11.36 -92.22
C ILE A 80 -91.67 -11.47 -93.56
N GLU A 81 -90.93 -11.59 -94.66
CA GLU A 81 -91.54 -11.85 -95.97
C GLU A 81 -91.76 -13.36 -96.12
N HIS A 82 -92.99 -13.78 -95.80
CA HIS A 82 -93.54 -15.06 -96.22
C HIS A 82 -94.76 -14.77 -97.12
N PRO A 83 -94.86 -15.35 -98.34
CA PRO A 83 -95.83 -14.95 -99.36
C PRO A 83 -97.31 -15.04 -98.93
N ASP A 84 -97.63 -15.95 -98.01
CA ASP A 84 -99.02 -16.25 -97.62
C ASP A 84 -99.42 -15.69 -96.24
N LEU A 85 -98.63 -14.79 -95.63
CA LEU A 85 -98.93 -14.26 -94.30
C LEU A 85 -99.68 -12.90 -94.39
N PRO A 86 -100.89 -12.77 -93.81
CA PRO A 86 -101.61 -11.51 -93.69
C PRO A 86 -100.76 -10.40 -93.05
N THR A 87 -100.90 -9.16 -93.54
CA THR A 87 -100.15 -7.98 -93.07
C THR A 87 -100.28 -7.75 -91.57
N ASP A 88 -101.48 -7.94 -91.03
CA ASP A 88 -101.80 -7.68 -89.62
C ASP A 88 -101.05 -8.63 -88.68
N LEU A 89 -100.90 -9.90 -89.08
CA LEU A 89 -100.13 -10.89 -88.32
C LEU A 89 -98.62 -10.62 -88.37
N ARG A 90 -98.14 -10.07 -89.49
CA ARG A 90 -96.73 -9.69 -89.66
C ARG A 90 -96.35 -8.52 -88.77
N GLU A 91 -97.22 -7.51 -88.68
CA GLU A 91 -97.03 -6.33 -87.84
C GLU A 91 -97.09 -6.71 -86.35
N ALA A 92 -98.10 -7.50 -85.94
CA ALA A 92 -98.21 -8.01 -84.57
C ALA A 92 -97.01 -8.87 -84.16
N ALA A 93 -96.49 -9.72 -85.06
CA ALA A 93 -95.29 -10.51 -84.80
C ALA A 93 -94.02 -9.64 -84.67
N GLY A 94 -93.88 -8.61 -85.52
CA GLY A 94 -92.76 -7.66 -85.44
C GLY A 94 -92.76 -6.84 -84.14
N GLU A 95 -93.94 -6.39 -83.71
CA GLU A 95 -94.10 -5.67 -82.44
C GLU A 95 -93.82 -6.57 -81.22
N LEU A 96 -94.26 -7.83 -81.25
CA LEU A 96 -93.96 -8.79 -80.19
C LEU A 96 -92.46 -9.11 -80.11
N ILE A 97 -91.77 -9.28 -81.24
CA ILE A 97 -90.31 -9.48 -81.25
C ILE A 97 -89.58 -8.23 -80.76
N GLY A 98 -90.02 -7.03 -81.18
CA GLY A 98 -89.44 -5.76 -80.72
C GLY A 98 -89.58 -5.54 -79.21
N THR A 99 -90.75 -5.85 -78.65
CA THR A 99 -90.99 -5.77 -77.20
C THR A 99 -90.20 -6.82 -76.42
N LEU A 100 -90.14 -8.07 -76.91
CA LEU A 100 -89.30 -9.12 -76.32
C LEU A 100 -87.83 -8.74 -76.34
N TRP A 101 -87.31 -8.24 -77.46
CA TRP A 101 -85.93 -7.78 -77.58
C TRP A 101 -85.63 -6.65 -76.61
N THR A 102 -86.50 -5.63 -76.54
CA THR A 102 -86.32 -4.49 -75.63
C THR A 102 -86.30 -4.96 -74.17
N ARG A 103 -87.22 -5.86 -73.79
CA ARG A 103 -87.29 -6.41 -72.43
C ARG A 103 -86.09 -7.30 -72.10
N ALA A 104 -85.63 -8.13 -73.05
CA ALA A 104 -84.45 -8.96 -72.88
C ALA A 104 -83.18 -8.11 -72.71
N THR A 105 -83.03 -7.07 -73.54
CA THR A 105 -81.88 -6.16 -73.49
C THR A 105 -81.86 -5.37 -72.17
N ALA A 106 -83.01 -4.82 -71.76
CA ALA A 106 -83.14 -4.14 -70.47
C ALA A 106 -82.84 -5.08 -69.27
N SER A 107 -83.30 -6.33 -69.33
CA SER A 107 -82.99 -7.32 -68.28
C SER A 107 -81.49 -7.68 -68.26
N ALA A 108 -80.85 -7.81 -69.42
CA ALA A 108 -79.42 -8.09 -69.50
C ALA A 108 -78.58 -6.92 -68.99
N GLU A 109 -78.95 -5.68 -69.32
CA GLU A 109 -78.30 -4.46 -68.81
C GLU A 109 -78.45 -4.33 -67.29
N ALA A 110 -79.63 -4.63 -66.75
CA ALA A 110 -79.87 -4.63 -65.31
C ALA A 110 -79.00 -5.68 -64.59
N GLN A 111 -78.93 -6.91 -65.11
CA GLN A 111 -78.08 -7.98 -64.55
C GLN A 111 -76.59 -7.63 -64.64
N LEU A 112 -76.16 -7.06 -65.76
CA LEU A 112 -74.77 -6.64 -65.95
C LEU A 112 -74.39 -5.48 -65.02
N THR A 113 -75.31 -4.54 -64.77
CA THR A 113 -75.10 -3.47 -63.79
C THR A 113 -75.02 -4.03 -62.37
N ALA A 114 -75.92 -4.95 -62.00
CA ALA A 114 -75.87 -5.61 -60.69
C ALA A 114 -74.54 -6.37 -60.47
N LEU A 115 -74.08 -7.14 -61.45
CA LEU A 115 -72.78 -7.83 -61.38
C LEU A 115 -71.61 -6.85 -61.28
N ARG A 116 -71.66 -5.70 -61.97
CA ARG A 116 -70.63 -4.65 -61.85
C ARG A 116 -70.60 -4.07 -60.44
N ASP A 117 -71.76 -3.76 -59.87
CA ASP A 117 -71.87 -3.23 -58.52
C ASP A 117 -71.37 -4.23 -57.47
N GLU A 118 -71.69 -5.52 -57.61
CA GLU A 118 -71.19 -6.60 -56.75
C GLU A 118 -69.66 -6.73 -56.82
N VAL A 119 -69.09 -6.72 -58.03
CA VAL A 119 -67.63 -6.80 -58.21
C VAL A 119 -66.94 -5.54 -57.66
N GLU A 120 -67.51 -4.36 -57.85
CA GLU A 120 -66.99 -3.13 -57.27
C GLU A 120 -67.06 -3.14 -55.73
N ALA A 121 -68.15 -3.64 -55.16
CA ALA A 121 -68.29 -3.79 -53.72
C ALA A 121 -67.26 -4.77 -53.16
N ALA A 122 -67.11 -5.95 -53.78
CA ALA A 122 -66.12 -6.94 -53.38
C ALA A 122 -64.68 -6.42 -53.52
N ARG A 123 -64.40 -5.64 -54.59
CA ARG A 123 -63.11 -4.97 -54.79
C ARG A 123 -62.83 -3.97 -53.68
N ARG A 124 -63.79 -3.10 -53.35
CA ARG A 124 -63.64 -2.10 -52.28
C ARG A 124 -63.42 -2.76 -50.92
N GLU A 125 -64.15 -3.84 -50.63
CA GLU A 125 -63.96 -4.62 -49.40
C GLU A 125 -62.57 -5.26 -49.34
N ALA A 126 -62.10 -5.85 -50.45
CA ALA A 126 -60.75 -6.42 -50.52
C ALA A 126 -59.66 -5.34 -50.38
N GLU A 127 -59.82 -4.18 -51.01
CA GLU A 127 -58.90 -3.05 -50.88
C GLU A 127 -58.83 -2.56 -49.42
N GLN A 128 -59.98 -2.45 -48.73
CA GLN A 128 -60.03 -2.10 -47.31
C GLN A 128 -59.32 -3.13 -46.43
N LYS A 129 -59.53 -4.43 -46.67
CA LYS A 129 -58.83 -5.51 -45.94
C LYS A 129 -57.32 -5.44 -46.15
N VAL A 130 -56.86 -5.15 -47.37
CA VAL A 130 -55.43 -5.01 -47.67
C VAL A 130 -54.83 -3.80 -46.96
N VAL A 131 -55.54 -2.66 -46.94
CA VAL A 131 -55.08 -1.47 -46.20
C VAL A 131 -54.99 -1.76 -44.71
N ALA A 132 -56.03 -2.36 -44.12
CA ALA A 132 -56.03 -2.72 -42.70
C ALA A 132 -54.87 -3.68 -42.35
N ALA A 133 -54.66 -4.72 -43.15
CA ALA A 133 -53.56 -5.66 -42.95
C ALA A 133 -52.17 -4.99 -43.06
N ARG A 134 -52.00 -4.03 -43.98
CA ARG A 134 -50.74 -3.27 -44.12
C ARG A 134 -50.50 -2.36 -42.92
N GLU A 135 -51.55 -1.72 -42.40
CA GLU A 135 -51.43 -0.90 -41.19
C GLU A 135 -51.08 -1.75 -39.96
N GLU A 136 -51.72 -2.91 -39.80
CA GLU A 136 -51.39 -3.85 -38.73
C GLU A 136 -49.95 -4.34 -38.86
N LEU A 137 -49.52 -4.72 -40.07
CA LEU A 137 -48.14 -5.11 -40.33
C LEU A 137 -47.17 -4.00 -39.91
N GLY A 138 -47.38 -2.76 -40.35
CA GLY A 138 -46.52 -1.63 -39.97
C GLY A 138 -46.49 -1.37 -38.46
N ARG A 139 -47.62 -1.52 -37.76
CA ARG A 139 -47.67 -1.43 -36.28
C ARG A 139 -46.86 -2.55 -35.63
N THR A 140 -46.91 -3.77 -36.16
CA THR A 140 -46.15 -4.91 -35.62
C THR A 140 -44.66 -4.82 -35.90
N GLU A 141 -44.27 -4.35 -37.10
CA GLU A 141 -42.87 -4.13 -37.48
C GLU A 141 -42.24 -3.05 -36.60
N THR A 142 -42.91 -1.91 -36.43
CA THR A 142 -42.42 -0.84 -35.54
C THR A 142 -42.32 -1.31 -34.08
N ALA A 143 -43.28 -2.09 -33.58
CA ALA A 143 -43.20 -2.68 -32.25
C ALA A 143 -42.03 -3.68 -32.11
N LEU A 144 -41.74 -4.45 -33.16
CA LEU A 144 -40.62 -5.37 -33.20
C LEU A 144 -39.28 -4.61 -33.21
N GLU A 145 -39.16 -3.55 -34.01
CA GLU A 145 -37.99 -2.67 -34.03
C GLU A 145 -37.73 -2.03 -32.66
N GLN A 146 -38.78 -1.54 -32.00
CA GLN A 146 -38.65 -0.97 -30.65
C GLN A 146 -38.19 -2.02 -29.63
N ARG A 147 -38.75 -3.24 -29.67
CA ARG A 147 -38.36 -4.33 -28.76
C ARG A 147 -36.93 -4.81 -29.02
N THR A 148 -36.53 -4.92 -30.28
CA THR A 148 -35.16 -5.30 -30.64
C THR A 148 -34.15 -4.23 -30.21
N ALA A 149 -34.47 -2.95 -30.41
CA ALA A 149 -33.65 -1.85 -29.90
C ALA A 149 -33.54 -1.88 -28.36
N ALA A 150 -34.65 -2.08 -27.64
CA ALA A 150 -34.64 -2.20 -26.18
C ALA A 150 -33.83 -3.42 -25.70
N LEU A 151 -33.93 -4.55 -26.39
CA LEU A 151 -33.15 -5.75 -26.08
C LEU A 151 -31.65 -5.56 -26.31
N LEU A 152 -31.26 -4.89 -27.40
CA LEU A 152 -29.86 -4.54 -27.64
C LEU A 152 -29.32 -3.55 -26.60
N ALA A 153 -30.11 -2.55 -26.21
CA ALA A 153 -29.74 -1.61 -25.15
C ALA A 153 -29.53 -2.34 -23.81
N ALA A 154 -30.48 -3.20 -23.42
CA ALA A 154 -30.36 -4.01 -22.21
C ALA A 154 -29.13 -4.95 -22.24
N GLN A 155 -28.80 -5.54 -23.39
CA GLN A 155 -27.59 -6.37 -23.53
C GLN A 155 -26.30 -5.56 -23.34
N VAL A 156 -26.26 -4.31 -23.81
CA VAL A 156 -25.12 -3.42 -23.59
C VAL A 156 -24.98 -3.07 -22.11
N GLU A 157 -26.09 -2.75 -21.44
CA GLU A 157 -26.10 -2.47 -20.00
C GLU A 157 -25.66 -3.68 -19.17
N ILE A 158 -26.16 -4.88 -19.48
CA ILE A 158 -25.75 -6.12 -18.81
C ILE A 158 -24.24 -6.32 -18.95
N ARG A 159 -23.68 -6.19 -20.16
CA ARG A 159 -22.24 -6.34 -20.37
C ARG A 159 -21.42 -5.27 -19.65
N ALA A 160 -21.95 -4.05 -19.52
CA ALA A 160 -21.29 -2.98 -18.75
C ALA A 160 -21.28 -3.31 -17.25
N LEU A 161 -22.40 -3.78 -16.70
CA LEU A 161 -22.51 -4.21 -15.31
C LEU A 161 -21.64 -5.43 -15.01
N GLU A 162 -21.56 -6.41 -15.92
CA GLU A 162 -20.67 -7.57 -15.78
C GLU A 162 -19.19 -7.16 -15.71
N ARG A 163 -18.77 -6.16 -16.52
CA ARG A 163 -17.41 -5.62 -16.46
C ARG A 163 -17.14 -4.92 -15.13
N GLN A 164 -18.07 -4.06 -14.69
CA GLN A 164 -17.96 -3.39 -13.39
C GLN A 164 -17.88 -4.40 -12.24
N GLN A 165 -18.72 -5.44 -12.25
CA GLN A 165 -18.69 -6.50 -11.25
C GLN A 165 -17.36 -7.28 -11.28
N ALA A 166 -16.82 -7.56 -12.47
CA ALA A 166 -15.52 -8.21 -12.60
C ALA A 166 -14.40 -7.33 -12.01
N GLU A 167 -14.39 -6.03 -12.31
CA GLU A 167 -13.43 -5.05 -11.76
C GLU A 167 -13.55 -4.97 -10.24
N GLU A 168 -14.75 -4.80 -9.69
CA GLU A 168 -15.01 -4.80 -8.24
C GLU A 168 -14.58 -6.10 -7.57
N SER A 169 -14.84 -7.25 -8.20
CA SER A 169 -14.41 -8.54 -7.68
C SER A 169 -12.88 -8.67 -7.64
N ALA A 170 -12.19 -8.10 -8.64
CA ALA A 170 -10.74 -8.11 -8.71
C ALA A 170 -10.13 -7.16 -7.66
N THR A 171 -10.68 -5.96 -7.49
CA THR A 171 -10.23 -5.01 -6.45
C THR A 171 -10.47 -5.58 -5.05
N ARG A 172 -11.63 -6.20 -4.80
CA ARG A 172 -11.93 -6.87 -3.53
C ARG A 172 -10.91 -7.97 -3.22
N LYS A 173 -10.62 -8.85 -4.18
CA LYS A 173 -9.61 -9.92 -4.00
C LYS A 173 -8.21 -9.35 -3.75
N ALA A 174 -7.84 -8.26 -4.43
CA ALA A 174 -6.55 -7.60 -4.21
C ALA A 174 -6.45 -6.99 -2.81
N LEU A 175 -7.52 -6.34 -2.32
CA LEU A 175 -7.60 -5.80 -0.98
C LEU A 175 -7.59 -6.90 0.09
N GLU A 176 -8.35 -7.98 -0.11
CA GLU A 176 -8.33 -9.14 0.79
C GLU A 176 -6.92 -9.75 0.88
N ALA A 177 -6.21 -9.89 -0.25
CA ALA A 177 -4.83 -10.35 -0.26
C ALA A 177 -3.87 -9.38 0.45
N GLN A 178 -4.09 -8.07 0.32
CA GLN A 178 -3.30 -7.06 1.03
C GLN A 178 -3.55 -7.09 2.55
N ILE A 179 -4.81 -7.24 2.96
CA ILE A 179 -5.18 -7.40 4.38
C ILE A 179 -4.51 -8.64 4.96
N GLN A 180 -4.54 -9.76 4.24
CA GLN A 180 -3.89 -11.00 4.71
C GLN A 180 -2.38 -10.80 4.86
N ARG A 181 -1.70 -10.19 3.88
CA ARG A 181 -0.27 -9.89 3.96
C ARG A 181 0.06 -9.00 5.16
N LEU A 182 -0.72 -7.94 5.38
CA LEU A 182 -0.52 -7.04 6.52
C LEU A 182 -0.78 -7.73 7.86
N ALA A 183 -1.75 -8.64 7.92
CA ALA A 183 -2.01 -9.44 9.11
C ALA A 183 -0.83 -10.39 9.41
N ASP A 184 -0.31 -11.08 8.39
CA ASP A 184 0.85 -11.96 8.53
C ASP A 184 2.10 -11.17 8.96
N GLU A 185 2.32 -9.98 8.39
CA GLU A 185 3.39 -9.07 8.79
C GLU A 185 3.24 -8.57 10.24
N ALA A 186 2.01 -8.28 10.68
CA ALA A 186 1.75 -7.88 12.06
C ALA A 186 2.08 -9.00 13.05
N VAL A 187 1.64 -10.24 12.76
CA VAL A 187 1.96 -11.42 13.58
C VAL A 187 3.47 -11.68 13.60
N ALA A 188 4.16 -11.56 12.46
CA ALA A 188 5.61 -11.71 12.40
C ALA A 188 6.33 -10.67 13.28
N ARG A 189 5.92 -9.40 13.20
CA ARG A 189 6.47 -8.32 14.04
C ARG A 189 6.19 -8.54 15.53
N GLU A 190 5.00 -9.01 15.88
CA GLU A 190 4.69 -9.35 17.29
C GLU A 190 5.62 -10.44 17.81
N GLN A 191 5.84 -11.50 17.05
CA GLN A 191 6.78 -12.57 17.42
C GLN A 191 8.22 -12.07 17.52
N GLU A 192 8.65 -11.16 16.64
CA GLU A 192 9.96 -10.52 16.74
C GLU A 192 10.08 -9.66 18.01
N LEU A 193 9.05 -8.87 18.34
CA LEU A 193 9.01 -8.07 19.55
C LEU A 193 9.03 -8.94 20.82
N GLU A 194 8.31 -10.06 20.84
CA GLU A 194 8.34 -11.02 21.93
C GLU A 194 9.73 -11.63 22.10
N LYS A 195 10.37 -12.09 21.01
CA LYS A 195 11.74 -12.60 21.05
C LYS A 195 12.71 -11.56 21.60
N VAL A 196 12.60 -10.31 21.14
CA VAL A 196 13.42 -9.20 21.62
C VAL A 196 13.18 -8.95 23.11
N ARG A 197 11.93 -8.90 23.57
CA ARG A 197 11.58 -8.77 25.00
C ARG A 197 12.17 -9.89 25.85
N ASP A 198 12.07 -11.14 25.39
CA ASP A 198 12.61 -12.30 26.09
C ASP A 198 14.14 -12.23 26.18
N THR A 199 14.82 -11.86 25.09
CA THR A 199 16.28 -11.70 25.09
C THR A 199 16.73 -10.59 26.05
N PHE A 200 16.06 -9.44 26.02
CA PHE A 200 16.32 -8.34 26.96
C PHE A 200 16.07 -8.76 28.40
N SER A 201 14.99 -9.49 28.69
CA SER A 201 14.70 -10.00 30.04
C SER A 201 15.83 -10.91 30.54
N ARG A 202 16.27 -11.85 29.70
CA ARG A 202 17.41 -12.74 30.02
C ARG A 202 18.70 -11.97 30.25
N ASP A 203 18.97 -10.94 29.46
CA ASP A 203 20.19 -10.13 29.62
C ASP A 203 20.12 -9.25 30.88
N LEU A 204 18.94 -8.72 31.24
CA LEU A 204 18.72 -8.04 32.52
C LEU A 204 18.96 -8.97 33.70
N ASP A 205 18.49 -10.20 33.64
CA ASP A 205 18.69 -11.19 34.71
C ASP A 205 20.18 -11.57 34.84
N LYS A 206 20.88 -11.77 33.72
CA LYS A 206 22.35 -11.96 33.74
C LYS A 206 23.06 -10.76 34.38
N LEU A 207 22.68 -9.54 34.01
CA LEU A 207 23.27 -8.33 34.59
C LEU A 207 23.02 -8.26 36.10
N ARG A 208 21.79 -8.56 36.56
CA ARG A 208 21.45 -8.65 37.99
C ARG A 208 22.28 -9.70 38.72
N GLU A 209 22.47 -10.88 38.13
CA GLU A 209 23.32 -11.92 38.70
C GLU A 209 24.78 -11.48 38.80
N THR A 210 25.31 -10.84 37.76
CA THR A 210 26.70 -10.34 37.79
C THR A 210 26.89 -9.23 38.80
N ALA A 211 25.92 -8.32 38.94
CA ALA A 211 25.91 -7.27 39.95
C ALA A 211 25.84 -7.87 41.36
N SER A 212 24.94 -8.83 41.60
CA SER A 212 24.84 -9.54 42.87
C SER A 212 26.14 -10.25 43.25
N ARG A 213 26.78 -10.97 42.32
CA ARG A 213 28.10 -11.60 42.55
C ARG A 213 29.20 -10.57 42.82
N ALA A 214 29.16 -9.40 42.17
CA ALA A 214 30.11 -8.32 42.44
C ALA A 214 29.89 -7.73 43.84
N GLU A 215 28.65 -7.50 44.25
CA GLU A 215 28.30 -7.07 45.61
C GLU A 215 28.73 -8.08 46.66
N GLU A 216 28.54 -9.38 46.44
CA GLU A 216 29.02 -10.44 47.32
C GLU A 216 30.54 -10.43 47.47
N ARG A 217 31.27 -10.27 46.36
CA ARG A 217 32.73 -10.13 46.37
C ARG A 217 33.16 -8.90 47.14
N LEU A 218 32.52 -7.75 46.92
CA LEU A 218 32.78 -6.51 47.65
C LEU A 218 32.54 -6.68 49.15
N ARG A 219 31.40 -7.25 49.55
CA ARG A 219 31.10 -7.57 50.96
C ARG A 219 32.12 -8.53 51.56
N ALA A 220 32.60 -9.51 50.80
CA ALA A 220 33.64 -10.43 51.26
C ALA A 220 35.00 -9.72 51.44
N THR A 221 35.37 -8.82 50.53
CA THR A 221 36.59 -8.01 50.65
C THR A 221 36.50 -7.00 51.80
N GLU A 222 35.34 -6.35 52.00
CA GLU A 222 35.10 -5.46 53.14
C GLU A 222 35.23 -6.20 54.46
N LYS A 223 34.63 -7.39 54.59
CA LYS A 223 34.79 -8.25 55.78
C LYS A 223 36.25 -8.61 56.04
N ARG A 224 37.01 -8.97 55.00
CA ARG A 224 38.45 -9.28 55.13
C ARG A 224 39.23 -8.05 55.60
N ALA A 225 39.00 -6.89 54.98
CA ALA A 225 39.66 -5.64 55.36
C ALA A 225 39.34 -5.24 56.82
N LEU A 226 38.09 -5.38 57.26
CA LEU A 226 37.72 -5.11 58.66
C LEU A 226 38.44 -6.04 59.64
N LEU A 227 38.55 -7.34 59.31
CA LEU A 227 39.31 -8.29 60.13
C LEU A 227 40.81 -7.99 60.15
N GLU A 228 41.38 -7.52 59.05
CA GLU A 228 42.77 -7.06 58.98
C GLU A 228 42.98 -5.83 59.85
N ILE A 229 42.10 -4.82 59.76
CA ILE A 229 42.11 -3.63 60.63
C ILE A 229 42.03 -4.04 62.11
N ASP A 230 41.16 -4.99 62.48
CA ASP A 230 41.04 -5.44 63.87
C ASP A 230 42.27 -6.22 64.34
N ARG A 231 42.92 -7.00 63.46
CA ARG A 231 44.21 -7.66 63.73
C ARG A 231 45.31 -6.63 63.93
N GLU A 232 45.40 -5.62 63.07
CA GLU A 232 46.37 -4.52 63.18
C GLU A 232 46.15 -3.72 64.46
N ARG A 233 44.90 -3.36 64.80
CA ARG A 233 44.55 -2.72 66.07
C ARG A 233 44.96 -3.55 67.27
N SER A 234 44.73 -4.87 67.21
CA SER A 234 45.13 -5.79 68.28
C SER A 234 46.66 -5.90 68.40
N ALA A 235 47.38 -5.94 67.28
CA ALA A 235 48.84 -5.95 67.25
C ALA A 235 49.42 -4.62 67.78
N MET A 236 48.86 -3.48 67.36
CA MET A 236 49.20 -2.16 67.87
C MET A 236 48.96 -2.05 69.38
N ALA A 237 47.82 -2.57 69.88
CA ALA A 237 47.54 -2.58 71.31
C ALA A 237 48.55 -3.45 72.10
N LYS A 238 48.98 -4.59 71.55
CA LYS A 238 50.05 -5.42 72.15
C LYS A 238 51.40 -4.69 72.14
N ALA A 239 51.79 -4.10 71.01
CA ALA A 239 53.02 -3.33 70.90
C ALA A 239 53.03 -2.13 71.87
N HIS A 240 51.91 -1.42 72.02
CA HIS A 240 51.78 -0.35 73.01
C HIS A 240 51.94 -0.86 74.46
N LYS A 241 51.38 -2.04 74.79
CA LYS A 241 51.58 -2.65 76.12
C LYS A 241 53.04 -3.04 76.34
N GLU A 242 53.69 -3.68 75.37
CA GLU A 242 55.11 -4.05 75.44
C GLU A 242 56.01 -2.82 75.56
N LEU A 243 55.72 -1.73 74.82
CA LEU A 243 56.41 -0.45 74.96
C LEU A 243 56.21 0.15 76.35
N ALA A 244 54.99 0.13 76.89
CA ALA A 244 54.73 0.60 78.26
C ALA A 244 55.47 -0.25 79.31
N GLU A 245 55.55 -1.56 79.13
CA GLU A 245 56.34 -2.45 80.00
C GLU A 245 57.85 -2.26 79.84
N ALA A 246 58.34 -2.01 78.63
CA ALA A 246 59.72 -1.66 78.36
C ALA A 246 60.09 -0.31 79.00
N ALA A 247 59.21 0.69 78.90
CA ALA A 247 59.35 1.97 79.59
C ALA A 247 59.41 1.77 81.11
N LYS A 248 58.49 1.00 81.70
CA LYS A 248 58.55 0.64 83.14
C LYS A 248 59.84 -0.06 83.53
N ARG A 249 60.37 -0.95 82.67
CA ARG A 249 61.67 -1.63 82.90
C ARG A 249 62.84 -0.65 82.80
N ALA A 250 62.79 0.28 81.84
CA ALA A 250 63.78 1.35 81.71
C ALA A 250 63.74 2.28 82.93
N ASP A 251 62.57 2.73 83.37
CA ASP A 251 62.38 3.55 84.58
C ASP A 251 62.93 2.84 85.83
N LYS A 252 62.69 1.53 85.97
CA LYS A 252 63.27 0.72 87.07
C LYS A 252 64.79 0.68 87.00
N ARG A 253 65.36 0.41 85.82
CA ARG A 253 66.82 0.42 85.62
C ARG A 253 67.41 1.79 85.87
N GLU A 254 66.76 2.86 85.42
CA GLU A 254 67.16 4.23 85.72
C GLU A 254 67.12 4.50 87.23
N ALA A 255 66.07 4.07 87.93
CA ALA A 255 66.00 4.20 89.38
C ALA A 255 67.10 3.40 90.09
N GLU A 256 67.40 2.18 89.63
CA GLU A 256 68.53 1.37 90.12
C GLU A 256 69.88 2.05 89.84
N HIS A 257 70.08 2.59 88.63
CA HIS A 257 71.26 3.37 88.27
C HIS A 257 71.37 4.64 89.12
N ARG A 258 70.28 5.36 89.37
CA ARG A 258 70.26 6.53 90.27
C ARG A 258 70.65 6.12 91.69
N ARG A 259 70.08 5.04 92.24
CA ARG A 259 70.48 4.49 93.55
C ARG A 259 71.94 4.07 93.59
N ALA A 260 72.46 3.44 92.52
CA ALA A 260 73.86 3.06 92.44
C ALA A 260 74.78 4.29 92.37
N VAL A 261 74.39 5.34 91.64
CA VAL A 261 75.10 6.61 91.61
C VAL A 261 75.06 7.28 92.98
N GLU A 262 73.91 7.34 93.65
CA GLU A 262 73.78 7.85 95.02
C GLU A 262 74.65 7.05 96.01
N ALA A 263 74.69 5.73 95.90
CA ALA A 263 75.54 4.88 96.72
C ALA A 263 77.04 5.11 96.45
N LEU A 264 77.43 5.26 95.19
CA LEU A 264 78.81 5.62 94.82
C LEU A 264 79.17 7.04 95.29
N GLN A 265 78.24 7.99 95.23
CA GLN A 265 78.41 9.34 95.78
C GLN A 265 78.57 9.29 97.31
N ALA A 266 77.80 8.46 98.01
CA ALA A 266 77.95 8.23 99.44
C ALA A 266 79.31 7.60 99.78
N GLN A 267 79.72 6.54 99.06
CA GLN A 267 81.05 5.94 99.20
C GLN A 267 82.18 6.95 98.92
N GLN A 268 82.01 7.83 97.93
CA GLN A 268 82.96 8.89 97.65
C GLN A 268 82.96 9.95 98.77
N GLY A 269 81.81 10.27 99.35
CA GLY A 269 81.68 11.10 100.55
C GLY A 269 82.40 10.49 101.75
N ASP A 270 82.21 9.20 102.00
CA ASP A 270 82.86 8.45 103.07
C ASP A 270 84.38 8.37 102.85
N ALA A 271 84.82 8.09 101.62
CA ALA A 271 86.23 8.09 101.26
C ALA A 271 86.86 9.48 101.45
N ARG A 272 86.16 10.55 101.07
CA ARG A 272 86.57 11.95 101.33
C ARG A 272 86.64 12.26 102.82
N HIS A 273 85.68 11.78 103.61
CA HIS A 273 85.69 11.92 105.06
C HIS A 273 86.88 11.16 105.68
N GLN A 274 87.14 9.93 105.26
CA GLN A 274 88.30 9.14 105.69
C GLN A 274 89.62 9.82 105.29
N THR A 275 89.71 10.40 104.08
CA THR A 275 90.89 11.19 103.70
C THR A 275 91.03 12.44 104.56
N GLY A 276 89.93 13.13 104.88
CA GLY A 276 89.95 14.26 105.81
C GLY A 276 90.38 13.87 107.23
N VAL A 277 89.92 12.73 107.74
CA VAL A 277 90.35 12.19 109.04
C VAL A 277 91.83 11.79 109.02
N LEU A 278 92.29 11.14 107.94
CA LEU A 278 93.71 10.79 107.77
C LEU A 278 94.57 12.04 107.66
N GLN A 279 94.14 13.06 106.91
CA GLN A 279 94.80 14.36 106.86
C GLN A 279 94.82 15.04 108.22
N GLY A 280 93.75 14.96 109.01
CA GLY A 280 93.71 15.46 110.39
C GLY A 280 94.65 14.70 111.33
N LYS A 281 94.77 13.38 111.18
CA LYS A 281 95.79 12.58 111.90
C LYS A 281 97.21 12.93 111.46
N LEU A 282 97.42 13.21 110.17
CA LEU A 282 98.71 13.61 109.62
C LEU A 282 99.10 14.99 110.12
N ALA A 283 98.18 15.96 110.14
CA ALA A 283 98.37 17.28 110.74
C ALA A 283 98.64 17.19 112.25
N ALA A 284 97.95 16.30 112.98
CA ALA A 284 98.24 16.06 114.39
C ALA A 284 99.63 15.43 114.60
N LEU A 285 100.06 14.52 113.73
CA LEU A 285 101.41 13.97 113.72
C LEU A 285 102.45 15.03 113.36
N GLU A 286 102.19 15.90 112.41
CA GLU A 286 103.07 17.02 112.02
C GLU A 286 103.22 18.01 113.18
N VAL A 287 102.14 18.37 113.87
CA VAL A 287 102.17 19.24 115.08
C VAL A 287 102.92 18.56 116.23
N ALA A 288 102.74 17.25 116.44
CA ALA A 288 103.51 16.48 117.42
C ALA A 288 105.00 16.38 117.05
N HIS A 289 105.30 16.30 115.75
CA HIS A 289 106.67 16.28 115.25
C HIS A 289 107.34 17.66 115.38
N HIS A 290 106.57 18.73 115.21
CA HIS A 290 107.03 20.11 115.38
C HIS A 290 107.32 20.43 116.86
N SER A 291 106.48 19.97 117.78
CA SER A 291 106.69 20.16 119.22
C SER A 291 107.87 19.36 119.77
N LEU A 292 108.12 18.14 119.27
CA LEU A 292 109.32 17.37 119.56
C LEU A 292 110.59 18.05 119.01
N GLN A 293 110.52 18.67 117.82
CA GLN A 293 111.64 19.44 117.27
C GLN A 293 111.92 20.73 118.04
N GLU A 294 110.92 21.40 118.60
CA GLU A 294 111.10 22.58 119.46
C GLU A 294 111.70 22.22 120.81
N GLN A 295 111.34 21.07 121.39
CA GLN A 295 111.96 20.54 122.61
C GLN A 295 113.45 20.18 122.41
N LEU A 296 113.83 19.73 121.21
CA LEU A 296 115.23 19.46 120.87
C LEU A 296 116.06 20.73 120.60
N LYS A 297 115.42 21.85 120.26
CA LYS A 297 116.09 23.14 120.00
C LYS A 297 116.33 23.95 121.28
N SER A 298 115.50 23.81 122.32
CA SER A 298 115.65 24.58 123.58
C SER A 298 116.70 24.05 124.56
N LEU A 299 117.19 22.80 124.38
CA LEU A 299 118.16 22.16 125.28
C LEU A 299 119.63 22.26 124.85
N ARG A 300 119.98 23.00 123.78
CA ARG A 300 121.35 23.04 123.22
C ARG A 300 121.97 24.44 123.08
N GLY A 301 121.58 25.38 123.95
CA GLY A 301 122.07 26.77 123.90
C GLY A 301 123.32 27.09 124.72
N THR A 302 123.54 26.51 125.91
CA THR A 302 124.61 26.99 126.80
C THR A 302 125.12 25.92 127.76
N THR A 303 126.16 25.18 127.36
CA THR A 303 127.38 24.99 128.16
C THR A 303 128.39 24.13 127.40
N ARG A 304 129.64 24.53 127.58
CA ARG A 304 130.84 24.18 126.82
C ARG A 304 131.71 23.26 127.70
N SER A 305 132.13 22.11 127.19
CA SER A 305 133.34 21.41 127.66
C SER A 305 133.84 20.32 126.66
N PRO A 306 135.16 20.08 126.50
CA PRO A 306 135.80 19.22 125.46
C PRO A 306 136.53 17.97 126.07
N PRO A 307 137.45 17.25 125.37
CA PRO A 307 137.48 16.66 124.02
C PRO A 307 137.68 15.10 124.02
N ARG A 308 137.76 14.48 122.82
CA ARG A 308 138.67 13.36 122.39
C ARG A 308 138.03 12.03 121.88
N ARG A 309 138.37 11.69 120.59
CA ARG A 309 138.60 10.37 119.88
C ARG A 309 137.54 9.24 119.97
N ALA A 310 137.31 8.34 119.00
CA ALA A 310 138.07 7.76 117.87
C ALA A 310 137.08 7.19 116.78
N ALA A 311 137.41 7.17 115.49
CA ALA A 311 137.77 6.00 114.63
C ALA A 311 136.60 5.03 114.29
N MET A 312 136.43 4.39 113.12
CA MET A 312 137.14 4.24 111.83
C MET A 312 136.23 3.43 110.86
N ALA A 313 136.49 3.55 109.54
CA ALA A 313 136.35 2.55 108.45
C ALA A 313 134.95 1.96 108.07
N GLU A 314 134.39 2.15 106.85
CA GLU A 314 134.70 1.58 105.50
C GLU A 314 134.20 0.11 105.28
N PRO A 315 134.08 -0.44 104.04
CA PRO A 315 133.30 -0.02 102.86
C PRO A 315 132.65 -1.24 102.10
N SER A 316 132.35 -1.07 100.80
CA SER A 316 132.07 -2.06 99.71
C SER A 316 130.59 -2.46 99.47
N ALA A 317 129.96 -2.23 98.30
CA ALA A 317 130.15 -2.69 96.91
C ALA A 317 129.30 -3.98 96.58
N PRO A 318 129.19 -4.48 95.32
CA PRO A 318 127.93 -4.50 94.55
C PRO A 318 127.54 -5.89 93.94
N VAL A 319 126.62 -5.90 92.95
CA VAL A 319 126.50 -6.85 91.78
C VAL A 319 125.30 -7.85 91.72
N ARG A 320 124.45 -7.64 90.69
CA ARG A 320 123.78 -8.50 89.66
C ARG A 320 123.26 -9.96 89.88
N ARG A 321 122.21 -10.24 89.07
CA ARG A 321 121.81 -11.47 88.30
C ARG A 321 120.99 -12.54 89.06
N ALA A 322 120.08 -13.36 88.50
CA ALA A 322 119.69 -13.80 87.15
C ALA A 322 118.21 -14.32 87.18
N ALA A 323 117.36 -14.17 86.14
CA ALA A 323 117.03 -15.09 85.03
C ALA A 323 116.30 -16.43 85.31
N ARG A 324 115.25 -16.71 84.48
CA ARG A 324 114.61 -18.00 84.07
C ARG A 324 113.69 -18.70 85.12
N LYS A 325 112.63 -19.48 84.80
CA LYS A 325 111.93 -19.95 83.56
C LYS A 325 110.62 -20.67 83.99
N ALA A 326 109.62 -20.72 83.08
CA ALA A 326 108.60 -21.78 82.83
C ALA A 326 107.56 -22.11 83.95
N ALA A 327 106.30 -22.47 83.70
CA ALA A 327 105.60 -23.17 82.59
C ALA A 327 104.16 -22.59 82.44
N VAL A 328 103.58 -22.37 81.26
CA VAL A 328 103.05 -23.31 80.23
C VAL A 328 101.93 -24.23 80.72
N GLY A 329 100.75 -24.09 80.09
CA GLY A 329 99.64 -25.05 80.05
C GLY A 329 98.27 -24.36 80.15
N LYS A 330 97.66 -23.84 79.07
CA LYS A 330 96.76 -24.54 78.12
C LYS A 330 95.64 -25.31 78.86
N THR A 331 94.34 -25.21 78.55
CA THR A 331 93.63 -24.94 77.30
C THR A 331 92.12 -25.05 77.56
N ALA A 332 91.34 -24.41 76.68
CA ALA A 332 90.09 -24.94 76.09
C ALA A 332 88.82 -24.96 76.97
N ARG A 333 87.59 -24.85 76.44
CA ARG A 333 87.07 -24.57 75.10
C ARG A 333 85.54 -24.50 75.24
N ALA A 334 84.96 -23.49 74.60
CA ALA A 334 83.66 -23.47 73.91
C ALA A 334 82.33 -23.82 74.60
N LYS A 335 81.34 -23.00 74.19
CA LYS A 335 79.96 -23.36 73.78
C LYS A 335 79.03 -23.83 74.91
N ALA A 336 77.73 -23.60 74.90
CA ALA A 336 76.77 -22.89 74.06
C ALA A 336 75.41 -23.00 74.78
N ARG A 337 74.39 -22.34 74.21
CA ARG A 337 72.94 -22.47 74.48
C ARG A 337 72.51 -21.72 75.76
N THR A 338 71.46 -20.92 75.74
CA THR A 338 70.23 -20.89 74.90
C THR A 338 69.81 -19.47 74.61
#